data_AF-A0A2H6FL31-F1
#
_entry.id   AF-A0A2H6FL31-F1
#
_cell.length_a   1.000
_cell.length_b   1.000
_cell.length_c   1.000
_cell.angle_alpha   90.00
_cell.angle_beta   90.00
_cell.angle_gamma   90.00
#
_symmetry.space_group_name_H-M   'P 1'
#
loop_
_entity.id
_entity.type
_entity.pdbx_description
1 polymer ?
#
loop_
_entity_poly.entity_id
_entity_poly.type
_entity_poly.pdbx_seq_one_letter_code
_entity_poly.pdbx_strand_id
1 'polypeptide(L)'
;MKNAVLGFLKELLDLAKCQREALRNERVEDALDLQEKRRAVADRIQKVDISSLKGGLFDNSGEKISDTAENISCNIRDLLTEILSVDREITAAIRGEMDSTLGKLSAVNKLKKGFCKPLSWDKTGKRVSVSI
;
A
#
# COMPACT_ATOMS: atom_id res chain seq x y z
N MET A 1 20.32 15.86 -13.85
CA MET A 1 19.24 15.96 -12.83
C MET A 1 17.90 15.39 -13.30
N LYS A 2 17.35 15.76 -14.47
CA LYS A 2 16.10 15.17 -15.00
C LYS A 2 16.12 13.62 -15.09
N ASN A 3 17.29 13.04 -15.40
CA ASN A 3 17.49 11.59 -15.41
C ASN A 3 17.47 10.92 -14.02
N ALA A 4 17.73 11.66 -12.94
CA ALA A 4 17.76 11.09 -11.59
C ALA A 4 16.34 10.85 -11.05
N VAL A 5 15.43 11.82 -11.25
CA VAL A 5 14.01 11.67 -10.90
C VAL A 5 13.37 10.56 -11.71
N LEU A 6 13.63 10.50 -13.02
CA LEU A 6 13.15 9.40 -13.86
C LEU A 6 13.68 8.04 -13.38
N GLY A 7 14.95 7.97 -12.99
CA GLY A 7 15.56 6.76 -12.41
C GLY A 7 14.86 6.33 -11.12
N PHE A 8 14.62 7.27 -10.20
CA PHE A 8 13.90 6.97 -8.95
C PHE A 8 12.45 6.58 -9.17
N LEU A 9 11.76 7.16 -10.16
CA LEU A 9 10.40 6.76 -10.49
C LEU A 9 10.33 5.35 -11.07
N LYS A 10 11.31 4.95 -11.90
CA LYS A 10 11.43 3.57 -12.37
C LYS A 10 11.71 2.60 -11.22
N GLU A 11 12.66 2.94 -10.35
CA GLU A 11 12.97 2.15 -9.15
C GLU A 11 11.73 2.00 -8.25
N LEU A 12 10.98 3.08 -8.04
CA LEU A 12 9.76 3.08 -7.23
C LEU A 12 8.66 2.19 -7.85
N LEU A 13 8.51 2.22 -9.17
CA LEU A 13 7.57 1.38 -9.91
C LEU A 13 7.94 -0.11 -9.82
N ASP A 14 9.22 -0.45 -9.99
CA ASP A 14 9.69 -1.84 -9.90
C ASP A 14 9.45 -2.39 -8.49
N LEU A 15 9.80 -1.61 -7.46
CA LEU A 15 9.52 -1.98 -6.07
C LEU A 15 8.01 -2.13 -5.80
N ALA A 16 7.16 -1.28 -6.39
CA ALA A 16 5.71 -1.41 -6.27
C ALA A 16 5.21 -2.72 -6.89
N LYS A 17 5.70 -3.07 -8.08
CA LYS A 17 5.35 -4.34 -8.75
C LYS A 17 5.77 -5.55 -7.92
N CYS A 18 7.00 -5.54 -7.39
CA CYS A 18 7.50 -6.60 -6.50
C CYS A 18 6.67 -6.71 -5.22
N GLN A 19 6.30 -5.58 -4.60
CA GLN A 19 5.49 -5.59 -3.39
C GLN A 19 4.10 -6.17 -3.64
N ARG A 20 3.47 -5.78 -4.75
CA ARG A 20 2.19 -6.36 -5.17
C ARG A 20 2.30 -7.88 -5.36
N GLU A 21 3.37 -8.35 -5.98
CA GLU A 21 3.59 -9.79 -6.19
C GLU A 21 3.84 -10.53 -4.87
N ALA A 22 4.60 -9.95 -3.94
CA ALA A 22 4.78 -10.49 -2.59
C ALA A 22 3.42 -10.65 -1.87
N LEU A 23 2.55 -9.65 -1.95
CA LEU A 23 1.19 -9.73 -1.38
C LEU A 23 0.33 -10.82 -2.06
N ARG A 24 0.39 -10.95 -3.39
CA ARG A 24 -0.32 -12.02 -4.11
C ARG A 24 0.15 -13.42 -3.72
N ASN A 25 1.41 -13.56 -3.33
CA ASN A 25 2.02 -14.80 -2.89
C ASN A 25 1.99 -14.98 -1.36
N GLU A 26 1.19 -14.18 -0.64
CA GLU A 26 1.03 -14.23 0.82
C GLU A 26 2.35 -14.01 1.62
N ARG A 27 3.38 -13.44 0.97
CA ARG A 27 4.68 -13.11 1.59
C ARG A 27 4.60 -11.72 2.22
N VAL A 28 3.92 -11.64 3.36
CA VAL A 28 3.63 -10.35 4.04
C VAL A 28 4.89 -9.68 4.56
N GLU A 29 5.85 -10.43 5.12
CA GLU A 29 7.12 -9.87 5.61
C GLU A 29 7.92 -9.22 4.48
N ASP A 30 8.11 -9.94 3.36
CA ASP A 30 8.74 -9.41 2.15
C ASP A 30 8.04 -8.13 1.65
N ALA A 31 6.70 -8.09 1.70
CA ALA A 31 5.92 -6.94 1.29
C ALA A 31 6.13 -5.71 2.21
N LEU A 32 6.38 -5.92 3.51
CA LEU A 32 6.69 -4.86 4.46
C LEU A 32 8.12 -4.32 4.24
N ASP A 33 9.10 -5.21 4.04
CA ASP A 33 10.48 -4.82 3.70
C ASP A 33 10.54 -4.01 2.41
N LEU A 34 9.75 -4.40 1.41
CA LEU A 34 9.63 -3.64 0.16
C LEU A 34 8.97 -2.28 0.38
N GLN A 35 7.98 -2.17 1.28
CA GLN A 35 7.35 -0.89 1.61
C GLN A 35 8.36 0.11 2.23
N GLU A 36 9.27 -0.36 3.09
CA GLU A 36 10.31 0.49 3.66
C GLU A 36 11.28 1.00 2.58
N LYS A 37 11.70 0.13 1.66
CA LYS A 37 12.53 0.52 0.51
C LYS A 37 11.82 1.54 -0.37
N ARG A 38 10.54 1.34 -0.67
CA ARG A 38 9.71 2.29 -1.44
C ARG A 38 9.64 3.66 -0.76
N ARG A 39 9.48 3.69 0.56
CA ARG A 39 9.47 4.94 1.34
C ARG A 39 10.81 5.67 1.23
N ALA A 40 11.93 4.95 1.36
CA ALA A 40 13.25 5.55 1.20
C ALA A 40 13.47 6.17 -0.20
N VAL A 41 12.99 5.52 -1.26
CA VAL A 41 13.05 6.07 -2.63
C VAL A 41 12.16 7.31 -2.76
N ALA A 42 10.95 7.29 -2.21
CA ALA A 42 10.07 8.46 -2.21
C ALA A 42 10.69 9.67 -1.47
N ASP A 43 11.33 9.43 -0.32
CA ASP A 43 12.04 10.46 0.43
C ASP A 43 13.21 11.03 -0.38
N ARG A 44 13.92 10.20 -1.16
CA ARG A 44 14.98 10.66 -2.07
C ARG A 44 14.42 11.54 -3.18
N ILE A 45 13.25 11.20 -3.75
CA ILE A 45 12.58 12.04 -4.75
C ILE A 45 12.21 13.39 -4.16
N GLN A 46 11.64 13.44 -2.95
CA GLN A 46 11.27 14.69 -2.28
C GLN A 46 12.48 15.59 -1.97
N LYS A 47 13.64 14.99 -1.70
CA LYS A 47 14.91 15.70 -1.47
C LYS A 47 15.57 16.19 -2.76
N VAL A 48 15.08 15.78 -3.95
CA VAL A 48 15.56 16.37 -5.20
C VAL A 48 15.05 17.81 -5.26
N ASP A 49 15.96 18.75 -5.07
CA ASP A 49 15.69 20.18 -5.01
C ASP A 49 15.06 20.67 -6.32
N ILE A 50 13.74 20.90 -6.31
CA ILE A 50 12.94 21.34 -7.47
C ILE A 50 13.39 22.74 -7.93
N SER A 51 14.07 23.50 -7.06
CA SER A 51 14.64 24.83 -7.36
C SER A 51 15.72 24.81 -8.45
N SER A 52 16.34 23.66 -8.72
CA SER A 52 17.30 23.46 -9.81
C SER A 52 16.64 23.30 -11.20
N LEU A 53 15.32 23.15 -11.27
CA LEU A 53 14.52 23.27 -12.50
C LEU A 53 14.27 24.75 -12.82
N LYS A 54 15.34 25.55 -12.98
CA LYS A 54 15.23 26.85 -13.67
C LYS A 54 14.89 26.56 -15.13
N GLY A 55 13.62 26.72 -15.46
CA GLY A 55 13.00 26.26 -16.71
C GLY A 55 11.82 25.36 -16.35
N GLY A 56 10.70 25.99 -16.02
CA GLY A 56 9.51 25.34 -15.49
C GLY A 56 9.11 24.14 -16.34
N LEU A 57 8.80 23.03 -15.67
CA LEU A 57 8.18 21.86 -16.32
C LEU A 57 6.79 22.22 -16.89
N PHE A 58 6.21 23.31 -16.39
CA PHE A 58 5.04 24.02 -16.90
C PHE A 58 5.41 25.49 -17.02
N ASP A 59 6.06 25.85 -18.11
CA ASP A 59 6.23 27.26 -18.43
C ASP A 59 4.96 27.79 -19.10
N ASN A 60 4.19 28.58 -18.38
CA ASN A 60 3.02 29.29 -18.93
C ASN A 60 3.44 30.54 -19.73
N SER A 61 4.73 30.75 -20.00
CA SER A 61 5.25 31.91 -20.74
C SER A 61 4.91 31.93 -22.24
N GLY A 62 4.44 30.81 -22.80
CA GLY A 62 4.26 30.69 -24.25
C GLY A 62 5.57 30.54 -25.04
N GLU A 63 6.72 30.39 -24.37
CA GLU A 63 7.94 29.94 -25.03
C GLU A 63 7.82 28.45 -25.38
N LYS A 64 8.27 28.09 -26.60
CA LYS A 64 8.25 26.71 -27.08
C LYS A 64 9.06 25.82 -26.13
N ILE A 65 8.36 24.99 -25.36
CA ILE A 65 8.95 23.86 -24.65
C ILE A 65 9.68 23.03 -25.72
N SER A 66 10.98 22.78 -25.53
CA SER A 66 11.70 21.92 -26.48
C SER A 66 11.10 20.52 -26.47
N ASP A 67 11.00 19.87 -27.64
CA ASP A 67 10.43 18.52 -27.81
C ASP A 67 11.01 17.48 -26.81
N THR A 68 12.26 17.71 -26.36
CA THR A 68 12.92 16.87 -25.35
C THR A 68 12.34 17.05 -23.95
N ALA A 69 11.99 18.29 -23.56
CA ALA A 69 11.34 18.57 -22.28
C ALA A 69 9.90 18.04 -22.23
N GLU A 70 9.16 18.14 -23.34
CA GLU A 70 7.81 17.58 -23.43
C GLU A 70 7.82 16.04 -23.32
N ASN A 71 8.74 15.37 -24.02
CA ASN A 71 8.88 13.91 -23.95
C ASN A 71 9.27 13.42 -22.53
N ILE A 72 10.15 14.14 -21.82
CA ILE A 72 10.50 13.81 -20.42
C ILE A 72 9.28 13.96 -19.50
N SER A 73 8.49 15.02 -19.68
CA SER A 73 7.27 15.26 -18.91
C SER A 73 6.21 14.18 -19.14
N CYS A 74 6.01 13.73 -20.38
CA CYS A 74 5.13 12.62 -20.70
C CYS A 74 5.58 11.32 -20.02
N ASN A 75 6.86 10.97 -20.11
CA ASN A 75 7.39 9.76 -19.47
C ASN A 75 7.24 9.78 -17.94
N ILE A 76 7.44 10.92 -17.29
CA ILE A 76 7.21 11.07 -15.85
C ILE A 76 5.74 10.87 -15.50
N ARG A 77 4.83 11.45 -16.28
CA ARG A 77 3.38 11.32 -16.07
C ARG A 77 2.91 9.88 -16.22
N ASP A 78 3.41 9.17 -17.24
CA ASP A 78 3.05 7.78 -17.50
C ASP A 78 3.52 6.88 -16.35
N LEU A 79 4.77 7.05 -15.89
CA LEU A 79 5.30 6.34 -14.73
C LEU A 79 4.49 6.59 -13.46
N LEU A 80 4.14 7.85 -13.17
CA LEU A 80 3.32 8.18 -12.00
C LEU A 80 1.93 7.54 -12.08
N THR A 81 1.32 7.53 -13.27
CA THR A 81 0.02 6.90 -13.49
C THR A 81 0.10 5.39 -13.23
N GLU A 82 1.16 4.74 -13.71
CA GLU A 82 1.37 3.31 -13.49
C GLU A 82 1.62 2.98 -12.01
N ILE A 83 2.47 3.76 -11.32
CA ILE A 83 2.72 3.60 -9.88
C ILE A 83 1.41 3.69 -9.09
N LEU A 84 0.61 4.73 -9.35
CA LEU A 84 -0.67 4.93 -8.67
C LEU A 84 -1.67 3.80 -8.96
N SER A 85 -1.64 3.23 -10.18
CA SER A 85 -2.45 2.06 -10.51
C SER A 85 -2.05 0.85 -9.68
N VAL A 86 -0.75 0.56 -9.58
CA VAL A 86 -0.23 -0.55 -8.77
C VAL A 86 -0.54 -0.34 -7.28
N ASP A 87 -0.45 0.89 -6.78
CA ASP A 87 -0.76 1.21 -5.38
C ASP A 87 -2.23 0.99 -5.01
N ARG A 88 -3.14 1.21 -5.96
CA ARG A 88 -4.56 0.87 -5.77
C ARG A 88 -4.75 -0.63 -5.62
N GLU A 89 -4.04 -1.44 -6.41
CA GLU A 89 -4.08 -2.90 -6.30
C GLU A 89 -3.51 -3.38 -4.95
N ILE A 90 -2.36 -2.83 -4.52
CA ILE A 90 -1.76 -3.12 -3.21
C ILE A 90 -2.73 -2.79 -2.08
N THR A 91 -3.35 -1.59 -2.13
CA THR A 91 -4.31 -1.15 -1.12
C THR A 91 -5.53 -2.07 -1.06
N ALA A 92 -6.04 -2.50 -2.21
CA ALA A 92 -7.16 -3.43 -2.29
C ALA A 92 -6.80 -4.79 -1.68
N ALA A 93 -5.61 -5.32 -1.97
CA ALA A 93 -5.12 -6.58 -1.42
C ALA A 93 -5.01 -6.52 0.11
N ILE A 94 -4.36 -5.47 0.64
CA ILE A 94 -4.22 -5.27 2.09
C ILE A 94 -5.59 -5.16 2.78
N ARG A 95 -6.53 -4.41 2.20
CA ARG A 95 -7.88 -4.27 2.76
C ARG A 95 -8.61 -5.62 2.79
N GLY A 96 -8.54 -6.39 1.71
CA GLY A 96 -9.14 -7.72 1.65
C GLY A 96 -8.60 -8.67 2.74
N GLU A 97 -7.28 -8.67 2.95
CA GLU A 97 -6.64 -9.45 4.01
C GLU A 97 -7.05 -9.00 5.42
N MET A 98 -7.13 -7.67 5.65
CA MET A 98 -7.60 -7.12 6.92
C MET A 98 -9.04 -7.53 7.23
N ASP A 99 -9.95 -7.42 6.25
CA ASP A 99 -11.36 -7.76 6.42
C ASP A 99 -11.54 -9.27 6.69
N SER A 100 -10.78 -10.10 5.97
CA SER A 100 -10.72 -11.56 6.17
C SER A 100 -10.23 -11.91 7.58
N THR A 101 -9.14 -11.29 8.02
CA THR A 101 -8.55 -11.50 9.35
C THR A 101 -9.49 -11.06 10.47
N LEU A 102 -10.13 -9.90 10.31
CA LEU A 102 -11.11 -9.38 11.26
C LEU A 102 -12.33 -10.32 11.35
N GLY A 103 -12.79 -10.84 10.21
CA GLY A 103 -13.84 -11.86 10.15
C GLY A 103 -13.49 -13.13 10.93
N LYS A 104 -12.29 -13.67 10.70
CA LYS A 104 -11.76 -14.85 11.41
C LYS A 104 -11.67 -14.60 12.92
N LEU A 105 -11.14 -13.44 13.33
CA LEU A 105 -11.00 -13.07 14.74
C LEU A 105 -12.37 -12.92 15.43
N SER A 106 -13.35 -12.33 14.74
CA SER A 106 -14.73 -12.21 15.21
C SER A 106 -15.37 -13.59 15.42
N ALA A 107 -15.15 -14.53 14.49
CA ALA A 107 -15.62 -15.91 14.62
C ALA A 107 -14.99 -16.61 15.83
N VAL A 108 -13.67 -16.48 16.01
CA VAL A 108 -12.95 -17.02 17.20
C VAL A 108 -13.50 -16.42 18.49
N ASN A 109 -13.79 -15.12 18.52
CA ASN A 109 -14.36 -14.48 19.70
C ASN A 109 -15.79 -14.97 20.00
N LYS A 110 -16.62 -15.19 18.97
CA LYS A 110 -17.96 -15.80 19.13
C LYS A 110 -17.86 -17.22 19.66
N LEU A 111 -16.95 -18.03 19.13
CA LEU A 111 -16.69 -19.39 19.62
C LEU A 111 -16.25 -19.35 21.10
N LYS A 112 -15.29 -18.50 21.45
CA LYS A 112 -14.85 -18.30 22.84
C LYS A 112 -16.02 -17.97 23.76
N LYS A 113 -16.91 -17.05 23.38
CA LYS A 113 -18.10 -16.71 24.17
C LYS A 113 -19.08 -17.89 24.31
N GLY A 114 -19.23 -18.70 23.26
CA GLY A 114 -20.04 -19.92 23.29
C GLY A 114 -19.49 -21.00 24.22
N PHE A 115 -18.18 -21.24 24.19
CA PHE A 115 -17.50 -22.20 25.07
C PHE A 115 -17.38 -21.72 26.52
N CYS A 116 -17.21 -20.41 26.73
CA CYS A 116 -17.11 -19.80 28.05
C CYS A 116 -18.48 -19.38 28.64
N LYS A 117 -19.60 -19.93 28.15
CA LYS A 117 -20.89 -19.77 28.84
C LYS A 117 -20.71 -20.24 30.29
N PRO A 118 -21.03 -19.42 31.30
CA PRO A 118 -20.91 -19.85 32.68
C PRO A 118 -21.82 -21.07 32.88
N LEU A 119 -21.24 -22.17 33.35
CA LEU A 119 -22.00 -23.27 33.91
C LEU A 119 -22.70 -22.73 35.16
N SER A 120 -23.95 -22.32 35.04
CA SER A 120 -24.76 -22.06 36.22
C SER A 120 -25.13 -23.40 36.84
N TRP A 121 -24.67 -23.59 38.07
CA TRP A 121 -25.16 -24.64 38.94
C TRP A 121 -26.42 -24.09 39.60
N ASP A 122 -27.51 -24.86 39.59
CA ASP A 122 -28.64 -24.53 40.45
C ASP A 122 -28.22 -24.67 41.93
N LYS A 123 -29.01 -24.09 42.86
CA LYS A 123 -28.76 -24.21 44.31
C LYS A 123 -28.81 -25.66 44.82
N THR A 124 -29.17 -26.61 43.96
CA THR A 124 -29.29 -28.04 44.20
C THR A 124 -28.10 -28.85 43.64
N GLY A 125 -27.08 -28.19 43.07
CA GLY A 125 -25.90 -28.86 42.55
C GLY A 125 -26.11 -29.58 41.21
N LYS A 126 -27.19 -29.29 40.47
CA LYS A 126 -27.40 -29.81 39.12
C LYS A 126 -26.94 -28.83 38.05
N ARG A 127 -26.30 -29.38 37.01
CA ARG A 127 -25.79 -28.66 35.85
C ARG A 127 -26.98 -28.17 35.02
N VAL A 128 -27.23 -26.86 35.00
CA VAL A 128 -28.26 -26.28 34.13
C VAL A 128 -27.60 -25.85 32.83
N SER A 129 -27.92 -26.53 31.73
CA SER A 129 -27.59 -26.00 30.41
C SER A 129 -28.48 -24.80 30.13
N VAL A 130 -27.91 -23.59 30.16
CA VAL A 130 -28.62 -22.39 29.72
C VAL A 130 -28.70 -22.39 28.19
N SER A 131 -29.74 -23.04 27.69
CA SER A 131 -30.24 -22.89 26.33
C SER A 131 -31.05 -21.59 26.27
N ILE A 132 -30.73 -20.72 25.31
CA ILE A 132 -31.63 -19.63 24.88
C ILE A 132 -32.42 -20.18 23.70
#